data_AF-Q7LXR7-F1
#
_entry.id   AF-Q7LXR7-F1
#
_cell.length_a   1.000
_cell.length_b   1.000
_cell.length_c   1.000
_cell.angle_alpha   90.00
_cell.angle_beta   90.00
_cell.angle_gamma   90.00
#
_symmetry.space_group_name_H-M   'P 1'
#
loop_
_entity.id
_entity.type
_entity.pdbx_description
1 polymer ?
#
loop_
_entity_poly.entity_id
_entity_poly.type
_entity_poly.pdbx_seq_one_letter_code
_entity_poly.pdbx_strand_id
1 'polypeptide(L)'
;MTLSDVILRYLLSEEPIIEINENDISAEEFSSIDEISIGLRIIIIGKNRRRRLVDLGLLQIIAKCGHLDFIRDYLNMKFTLRDIYTKYNVYTELEYLAIQEDCAGLVNDLDLKCVLLKVKSTTEKRGTTR
;
A
#
# COMPACT_ATOMS: atom_id res chain seq x y z
N MET A 1 -16.75 6.83 2.90
CA MET A 1 -16.43 7.43 1.58
C MET A 1 -16.13 6.31 0.61
N THR A 2 -15.85 6.61 -0.66
CA THR A 2 -15.24 5.67 -1.61
C THR A 2 -13.78 6.05 -1.86
N LEU A 3 -12.99 5.15 -2.44
CA LEU A 3 -11.60 5.43 -2.85
C LEU A 3 -11.53 6.60 -3.84
N SER A 4 -12.51 6.71 -4.75
CA SER A 4 -12.63 7.86 -5.66
C SER A 4 -12.83 9.18 -4.92
N ASP A 5 -13.66 9.20 -3.87
CA ASP A 5 -13.85 10.40 -3.03
C ASP A 5 -12.54 10.77 -2.30
N VAL A 6 -11.79 9.78 -1.83
CA VAL A 6 -10.49 9.98 -1.16
C VAL A 6 -9.47 10.59 -2.12
N ILE A 7 -9.37 10.07 -3.34
CA ILE A 7 -8.49 10.61 -4.38
C ILE A 7 -8.88 12.05 -4.73
N LEU A 8 -10.18 12.31 -4.95
CA LEU A 8 -10.66 13.65 -5.25
C LEU A 8 -10.33 14.62 -4.11
N ARG A 9 -10.56 14.21 -2.86
CA ARG A 9 -10.22 15.01 -1.68
C ARG A 9 -8.72 15.29 -1.59
N TYR A 10 -7.87 14.31 -1.92
CA TYR A 10 -6.41 14.51 -1.96
C TYR A 10 -6.03 15.55 -3.01
N LEU A 11 -6.54 15.42 -4.23
CA LEU A 11 -6.24 16.33 -5.34
C LEU A 11 -6.71 17.77 -5.11
N LEU A 12 -7.78 17.94 -4.31
CA LEU A 12 -8.30 19.25 -3.92
C LEU A 12 -7.65 19.81 -2.64
N SER A 13 -6.81 19.02 -1.96
CA SER A 13 -6.15 19.44 -0.73
C SER A 13 -4.79 20.08 -1.04
N GLU A 14 -4.42 21.11 -0.29
CA GLU A 14 -3.05 21.64 -0.28
C GLU A 14 -2.11 20.77 0.59
N GLU A 15 -2.66 19.83 1.38
CA GLU A 15 -1.89 18.97 2.28
C GLU A 15 -1.26 17.79 1.53
N PRO A 16 -0.02 17.40 1.86
CA PRO A 16 0.66 16.29 1.20
C PRO A 16 0.10 14.91 1.60
N ILE A 17 -0.69 14.85 2.68
CA ILE A 17 -1.27 13.64 3.26
C ILE A 17 -2.65 13.98 3.83
N ILE A 18 -3.67 13.18 3.49
CA ILE A 18 -5.00 13.31 4.08
C ILE A 18 -5.30 12.19 5.08
N GLU A 19 -6.11 12.50 6.09
CA GLU A 19 -6.58 11.52 7.08
C GLU A 19 -7.96 10.99 6.70
N ILE A 20 -8.12 9.66 6.79
CA ILE A 20 -9.39 8.94 6.57
C ILE A 20 -9.65 7.95 7.72
N ASN A 21 -10.90 7.53 7.89
CA ASN A 21 -11.25 6.53 8.90
C ASN A 21 -11.02 5.11 8.39
N GLU A 22 -10.88 4.15 9.30
CA GLU A 22 -11.01 2.74 8.95
C GLU A 22 -12.35 2.48 8.24
N ASN A 23 -12.32 1.62 7.21
CA ASN A 23 -13.46 1.27 6.35
C ASN A 23 -13.95 2.39 5.39
N ASP A 24 -13.25 3.51 5.27
CA ASP A 24 -13.54 4.50 4.22
C ASP A 24 -13.13 4.03 2.81
N ILE A 25 -12.26 3.02 2.71
CA ILE A 25 -11.85 2.37 1.46
C ILE A 25 -11.74 0.86 1.67
N SER A 26 -11.91 0.11 0.59
CA SER A 26 -11.81 -1.35 0.52
C SER A 26 -10.83 -1.79 -0.57
N ALA A 27 -10.36 -3.03 -0.49
CA ALA A 27 -9.39 -3.56 -1.45
C ALA A 27 -10.00 -3.68 -2.86
N GLU A 28 -11.28 -4.01 -2.93
CA GLU A 28 -12.02 -4.26 -4.17
C GLU A 28 -12.15 -3.00 -5.03
N GLU A 29 -12.16 -1.82 -4.42
CA GLU A 29 -12.26 -0.54 -5.14
C GLU A 29 -11.04 -0.27 -6.01
N PHE A 30 -9.85 -0.76 -5.65
CA PHE A 30 -8.62 -0.55 -6.43
C PHE A 30 -8.69 -1.19 -7.82
N SER A 31 -9.47 -2.27 -7.98
CA SER A 31 -9.67 -2.93 -9.28
C SER A 31 -10.53 -2.11 -10.24
N SER A 32 -11.33 -1.17 -9.73
CA SER A 32 -12.25 -0.34 -10.52
C SER A 32 -11.68 1.02 -10.92
N ILE A 33 -10.46 1.34 -10.47
CA ILE A 33 -9.81 2.62 -10.74
C ILE A 33 -8.69 2.43 -11.75
N ASP A 34 -8.71 3.25 -12.81
CA ASP A 34 -7.75 3.16 -13.91
C ASP A 34 -6.33 3.52 -13.48
N GLU A 35 -6.13 4.63 -12.75
CA GLU A 35 -4.81 5.10 -12.33
C GLU A 35 -4.85 5.87 -11.01
N ILE A 36 -3.90 5.60 -10.13
CA ILE A 36 -3.62 6.33 -8.90
C ILE A 36 -2.12 6.62 -8.90
N SER A 37 -1.75 7.90 -8.87
CA SER A 37 -0.35 8.31 -8.85
C SER A 37 0.37 7.79 -7.61
N ILE A 38 1.59 7.28 -7.80
CA ILE A 38 2.51 6.96 -6.70
C ILE A 38 2.77 8.22 -5.88
N GLY A 39 2.82 8.10 -4.55
CA GLY A 39 3.01 9.23 -3.65
C GLY A 39 1.71 9.83 -3.13
N LEU A 40 0.55 9.40 -3.64
CA LEU A 40 -0.75 9.74 -3.06
C LEU A 40 -0.90 9.01 -1.73
N ARG A 41 -0.56 9.72 -0.65
CA ARG A 41 -0.46 9.16 0.70
C ARG A 41 -1.65 9.56 1.57
N ILE A 42 -2.09 8.59 2.35
CA ILE A 42 -3.15 8.76 3.34
C ILE A 42 -2.71 8.25 4.70
N ILE A 43 -3.35 8.72 5.75
CA ILE A 43 -3.29 8.11 7.07
C ILE A 43 -4.66 7.52 7.39
N ILE A 44 -4.70 6.20 7.59
CA ILE A 44 -5.89 5.51 8.07
C ILE A 44 -5.92 5.59 9.60
N ILE A 45 -7.02 6.08 10.14
CA ILE A 45 -7.29 6.18 11.58
C ILE A 45 -8.23 5.04 11.99
N GLY A 46 -7.67 4.08 12.73
CA GLY A 46 -8.45 2.99 13.32
C GLY A 46 -9.13 3.38 14.63
N LYS A 47 -10.16 2.61 15.03
CA LYS A 47 -10.96 2.86 16.25
C LYS A 47 -10.14 3.02 17.53
N ASN A 48 -9.00 2.34 17.63
CA ASN A 48 -8.11 2.38 18.79
C ASN A 48 -7.04 3.50 18.68
N ARG A 49 -7.31 4.57 17.92
CA ARG A 49 -6.36 5.65 17.58
C ARG A 49 -5.09 5.19 16.88
N ARG A 50 -5.09 3.96 16.38
CA ARG A 50 -3.98 3.41 15.61
C ARG A 50 -3.95 4.09 14.25
N ARG A 51 -2.75 4.46 13.82
CA ARG A 51 -2.51 5.17 12.55
C ARG A 51 -1.65 4.31 11.65
N ARG A 52 -1.98 4.26 10.36
CA ARG A 52 -1.18 3.61 9.33
C ARG A 52 -1.04 4.56 8.15
N LEU A 53 0.20 4.90 7.81
CA LEU A 53 0.53 5.62 6.58
C LEU A 53 0.45 4.61 5.43
N VAL A 54 -0.21 4.98 4.35
CA VAL A 54 -0.43 4.13 3.19
C VAL A 54 -0.25 4.95 1.91
N ASP A 55 0.49 4.41 0.94
CA ASP A 55 0.58 4.92 -0.42
C ASP A 55 -0.44 4.21 -1.33
N LEU A 56 -1.44 4.96 -1.79
CA LEU A 56 -2.54 4.41 -2.60
C LEU A 56 -2.07 4.01 -4.01
N GLY A 57 -1.06 4.68 -4.56
CA GLY A 57 -0.50 4.33 -5.87
C GLY A 57 0.21 2.97 -5.82
N LEU A 58 0.97 2.71 -4.75
CA LEU A 58 1.60 1.39 -4.55
C LEU A 58 0.55 0.29 -4.37
N LEU A 59 -0.50 0.53 -3.59
CA LEU A 59 -1.61 -0.43 -3.44
C LEU A 59 -2.33 -0.68 -4.78
N GLN A 60 -2.46 0.32 -5.65
CA GLN A 60 -3.05 0.11 -6.97
C GLN A 60 -2.21 -0.82 -7.85
N ILE A 61 -0.88 -0.66 -7.84
CA ILE A 61 0.01 -1.57 -8.58
C ILE A 61 -0.17 -3.00 -8.05
N ILE A 62 -0.15 -3.17 -6.72
CA ILE A 62 -0.36 -4.46 -6.07
C ILE A 62 -1.72 -5.08 -6.45
N ALA A 63 -2.78 -4.25 -6.51
CA ALA A 63 -4.11 -4.71 -6.92
C ALA A 63 -4.13 -5.20 -8.37
N LYS A 64 -3.47 -4.46 -9.28
CA LYS A 64 -3.36 -4.83 -10.71
C LYS A 64 -2.55 -6.11 -10.92
N CYS A 65 -1.65 -6.47 -10.00
CA CYS A 65 -0.99 -7.78 -9.98
C CYS A 65 -1.89 -8.91 -9.47
N GLY A 66 -3.07 -8.61 -8.94
CA GLY A 66 -4.01 -9.60 -8.39
C GLY A 66 -3.90 -9.86 -6.89
N HIS A 67 -3.07 -9.10 -6.15
CA HIS A 67 -2.79 -9.35 -4.72
C HIS A 67 -3.78 -8.65 -3.76
N LEU A 68 -5.09 -8.78 -4.02
CA LEU A 68 -6.14 -8.12 -3.21
C LEU A 68 -6.17 -8.58 -1.75
N ASP A 69 -5.75 -9.82 -1.47
CA ASP A 69 -5.74 -10.35 -0.11
C ASP A 69 -4.77 -9.59 0.81
N PHE A 70 -3.60 -9.22 0.29
CA PHE A 70 -2.66 -8.37 1.04
C PHE A 70 -3.28 -7.01 1.32
N ILE A 71 -3.91 -6.38 0.33
CA ILE A 71 -4.53 -5.06 0.49
C ILE A 71 -5.64 -5.13 1.54
N ARG A 72 -6.49 -6.15 1.50
CA ARG A 72 -7.58 -6.34 2.45
C ARG A 72 -7.07 -6.42 3.88
N ASP A 73 -6.03 -7.21 4.12
CA ASP A 73 -5.42 -7.34 5.43
C ASP A 73 -4.66 -6.07 5.85
N TYR A 74 -3.99 -5.41 4.91
CA TYR A 74 -3.19 -4.22 5.16
C TYR A 74 -4.05 -2.98 5.43
N LEU A 75 -5.23 -2.87 4.84
CA LEU A 75 -6.20 -1.82 5.16
C LEU A 75 -6.97 -2.11 6.46
N ASN A 76 -7.07 -3.38 6.86
CA ASN A 76 -7.75 -3.77 8.08
C ASN A 76 -6.92 -3.40 9.32
N MET A 77 -7.41 -2.40 10.06
CA MET A 77 -6.73 -1.84 11.23
C MET A 77 -6.74 -2.79 12.46
N LYS A 78 -7.47 -3.90 12.41
CA LYS A 78 -7.37 -4.98 13.40
C LYS A 78 -6.02 -5.70 13.35
N PHE A 79 -5.40 -5.81 12.16
CA PHE A 79 -4.10 -6.47 12.01
C PHE A 79 -2.95 -5.51 12.28
N THR A 80 -2.13 -5.83 13.29
CA THR A 80 -0.89 -5.11 13.60
C THR A 80 0.12 -5.21 12.46
N LEU A 81 1.09 -4.30 12.39
CA LEU A 81 2.20 -4.46 11.44
C LEU A 81 2.99 -5.75 11.70
N ARG A 82 3.00 -6.23 12.96
CA ARG A 82 3.55 -7.54 13.32
C ARG A 82 2.73 -8.68 12.75
N ASP A 83 1.40 -8.58 12.72
CA ASP A 83 0.53 -9.60 12.11
C ASP A 83 0.72 -9.64 10.59
N ILE A 84 0.77 -8.46 9.94
CA ILE A 84 1.09 -8.34 8.51
C ILE A 84 2.44 -8.99 8.22
N TYR A 85 3.47 -8.66 9.00
CA TYR A 85 4.79 -9.26 8.84
C TYR A 85 4.80 -10.77 9.08
N THR A 86 4.02 -11.27 10.04
CA THR A 86 3.94 -12.71 10.30
C THR A 86 3.31 -13.45 9.13
N LYS A 87 2.33 -12.84 8.46
CA LYS A 87 1.62 -13.44 7.32
C LYS A 87 2.35 -13.29 5.99
N TYR A 88 2.96 -12.13 5.74
CA TYR A 88 3.50 -11.74 4.43
C TYR A 88 5.02 -11.48 4.41
N ASN A 89 5.70 -11.62 5.56
CA ASN A 89 7.13 -11.32 5.74
C ASN A 89 7.54 -9.87 5.40
N VAL A 90 6.58 -8.95 5.39
CA VAL A 90 6.77 -7.53 5.08
C VAL A 90 5.95 -6.64 6.02
N TYR A 91 6.37 -5.40 6.19
CA TYR A 91 5.66 -4.41 7.00
C TYR A 91 4.87 -3.39 6.17
N THR A 92 5.25 -3.14 4.93
CA THR A 92 4.68 -2.06 4.11
C THR A 92 4.29 -2.55 2.73
N GLU A 93 3.44 -1.80 2.06
CA GLU A 93 3.09 -1.95 0.66
C GLU A 93 4.33 -1.87 -0.26
N LEU A 94 5.30 -1.00 0.06
CA LEU A 94 6.55 -0.90 -0.71
C LEU A 94 7.40 -2.17 -0.58
N GLU A 95 7.54 -2.70 0.64
CA GLU A 95 8.24 -3.96 0.85
C GLU A 95 7.51 -5.13 0.19
N TYR A 96 6.17 -5.15 0.25
CA TYR A 96 5.35 -6.15 -0.42
C TYR A 96 5.59 -6.13 -1.92
N LEU A 97 5.45 -4.96 -2.55
CA LEU A 97 5.66 -4.79 -3.99
C LEU A 97 7.08 -5.18 -4.40
N ALA A 98 8.09 -4.89 -3.58
CA ALA A 98 9.49 -5.18 -3.89
C ALA A 98 9.80 -6.68 -4.00
N ILE A 99 9.04 -7.54 -3.32
CA ILE A 99 9.25 -9.00 -3.35
C ILE A 99 8.34 -9.73 -4.35
N GLN A 100 7.36 -9.05 -4.96
CA GLN A 100 6.46 -9.62 -5.96
C GLN A 100 7.06 -9.46 -7.38
N GLU A 101 7.66 -10.52 -7.91
CA GLU A 101 8.31 -10.49 -9.23
C GLU A 101 7.31 -10.37 -10.40
N ASP A 102 6.11 -10.92 -10.22
CA ASP A 102 4.99 -10.83 -11.15
C ASP A 102 4.49 -9.39 -11.36
N CYS A 103 4.72 -8.50 -10.39
CA CYS A 103 4.41 -7.07 -10.50
C CYS A 103 5.40 -6.26 -11.34
N ALA A 104 6.58 -6.79 -11.65
CA ALA A 104 7.68 -5.99 -12.24
C ALA A 104 7.30 -5.36 -13.60
N GLY A 105 6.46 -6.03 -14.39
CA GLY A 105 5.99 -5.55 -15.69
C GLY A 105 5.00 -4.38 -15.62
N LEU A 106 4.38 -4.14 -14.46
CA LEU A 106 3.41 -3.06 -14.25
C LEU A 106 4.04 -1.79 -13.69
N VAL A 107 5.27 -1.86 -13.19
CA VAL A 107 6.03 -0.70 -12.72
C VAL A 107 6.69 -0.04 -13.93
N ASN A 108 6.23 1.16 -14.30
CA ASN A 108 6.83 1.92 -15.40
C ASN A 108 7.83 2.99 -14.92
N ASP A 109 7.63 3.48 -13.70
CA ASP A 109 8.48 4.50 -13.09
C ASP A 109 9.90 3.95 -12.81
N LEU A 110 10.92 4.62 -13.38
CA LEU A 110 12.31 4.18 -13.28
C LEU A 110 12.88 4.37 -11.86
N ASP A 111 12.47 5.41 -11.17
CA ASP A 111 12.92 5.68 -9.81
C ASP A 111 12.34 4.63 -8.85
N LEU A 112 11.05 4.31 -9.01
CA LEU A 112 10.41 3.23 -8.27
C LEU A 112 11.11 1.89 -8.54
N LYS A 113 11.45 1.55 -9.79
CA LYS A 113 12.23 0.32 -10.09
C LYS A 113 13.54 0.28 -9.31
N CYS A 114 14.30 1.38 -9.30
CA CYS A 114 15.54 1.48 -8.55
C CYS A 114 15.33 1.33 -7.04
N VAL A 115 14.26 1.89 -6.49
CA VAL A 115 13.90 1.74 -5.07
C VAL A 115 13.53 0.29 -4.76
N LEU A 116 12.67 -0.34 -5.56
CA LEU A 116 12.22 -1.71 -5.33
C LEU A 116 13.39 -2.71 -5.29
N LEU A 117 14.40 -2.56 -6.17
CA LEU A 117 15.60 -3.39 -6.14
C LEU A 117 16.37 -3.29 -4.82
N LYS A 118 16.53 -2.06 -4.29
CA LYS A 118 17.21 -1.82 -3.01
C LYS A 118 16.40 -2.36 -1.83
N VAL A 119 15.08 -2.16 -1.86
CA VAL A 119 14.16 -2.65 -0.83
C VAL A 119 14.16 -4.17 -0.80
N LYS A 120 14.05 -4.84 -1.96
CA LYS A 120 14.09 -6.32 -2.07
C LYS A 120 15.31 -6.90 -1.37
N SER A 121 16.51 -6.41 -1.71
CA SER A 121 17.76 -6.89 -1.09
C SER A 121 17.78 -6.71 0.44
N THR A 122 17.18 -5.64 0.95
CA THR A 122 17.11 -5.36 2.39
C THR A 122 16.09 -6.28 3.08
N THR A 123 14.93 -6.48 2.46
CA THR A 123 13.86 -7.35 2.96
C THR A 123 14.30 -8.82 3.01
N GLU A 124 15.00 -9.31 1.99
CA GLU A 124 15.53 -10.68 1.94
C GLU A 124 16.54 -10.96 3.04
N LYS A 125 17.50 -10.03 3.26
CA LYS A 125 18.49 -10.14 4.35
C LYS A 125 17.82 -10.22 5.73
N ARG A 126 16.74 -9.49 5.94
CA ARG A 126 15.96 -9.54 7.19
C ARG A 126 15.35 -10.93 7.42
N GLY A 127 14.96 -11.63 6.35
CA GLY A 127 14.44 -13.00 6.42
C GLY A 127 15.51 -14.04 6.75
N THR A 128 16.75 -13.86 6.28
CA THR A 128 17.86 -14.82 6.49
C THR A 128 18.56 -14.70 7.83
N THR A 129 18.34 -13.61 8.59
CA THR A 129 19.02 -13.39 9.89
C THR A 129 18.23 -13.96 11.07
N ARG A 130 17.43 -15.00 10.82
CA ARG A 130 16.61 -15.72 11.81
C ARG A 130 16.99 -17.19 11.82
#